data_AF-A0A916CE85-F1
#
_entry.id   AF-A0A916CE85-F1
#
_cell.length_a   1.000
_cell.length_b   1.000
_cell.length_c   1.000
_cell.angle_alpha   90.00
_cell.angle_beta   90.00
_cell.angle_gamma   90.00
#
_symmetry.space_group_name_H-M   'P 1'
#
loop_
_entity.id
_entity.type
_entity.pdbx_description
1 polymer ?
#
loop_
_entity_poly.entity_id
_entity_poly.type
_entity_poly.pdbx_seq_one_letter_code
_entity_poly.pdbx_strand_id
1 'polypeptide(L)'
;MLFAIILGTFGGAVLAYLSSRWLLVRAADRFATRPQGRSAIFVCGLVFGAISLAPAIFLSVMAGGTLGMRIAGGIASALGMSGFFATLVLALEVVLGTVVTVIGNVIIGAALGVLVARSVFGGPPGGVQGPASRGSGPG
;
A
#
# COMPACT_ATOMS: atom_id res chain seq x y z
N MET A 1 -6.38 -25.44 8.04
CA MET A 1 -7.04 -24.15 7.80
C MET A 1 -6.40 -23.00 8.55
N LEU A 2 -6.36 -23.04 9.89
CA LEU A 2 -5.77 -21.96 10.70
C LEU A 2 -4.30 -21.65 10.32
N PHE A 3 -3.50 -22.68 10.04
CA PHE A 3 -2.13 -22.53 9.53
C PHE A 3 -2.05 -21.78 8.19
N ALA A 4 -2.95 -22.06 7.25
CA ALA A 4 -2.99 -21.40 5.94
C ALA A 4 -3.38 -19.92 6.04
N ILE A 5 -4.28 -19.60 6.97
CA ILE A 5 -4.66 -18.21 7.28
C ILE A 5 -3.46 -17.47 7.87
N ILE A 6 -2.78 -18.04 8.87
CA ILE A 6 -1.59 -17.42 9.47
C ILE A 6 -0.50 -17.19 8.42
N LEU A 7 -0.20 -18.21 7.61
CA LEU A 7 0.81 -18.12 6.55
C LEU A 7 0.43 -17.06 5.51
N GLY A 8 -0.83 -17.05 5.07
CA GLY A 8 -1.33 -16.10 4.09
C GLY A 8 -1.37 -14.66 4.62
N THR A 9 -1.74 -14.47 5.88
CA THR A 9 -1.70 -13.16 6.54
C THR A 9 -0.28 -12.65 6.70
N PHE A 10 0.66 -13.49 7.16
CA PHE A 10 2.05 -13.09 7.33
C PHE A 10 2.70 -12.78 5.97
N GLY A 11 2.53 -13.66 4.99
CA GLY A 11 3.04 -13.46 3.62
C GLY A 11 2.44 -12.22 2.95
N GLY A 12 1.13 -12.02 3.09
CA GLY A 12 0.42 -10.85 2.58
C GLY A 12 0.89 -9.55 3.23
N ALA A 13 1.06 -9.52 4.55
CA ALA A 13 1.56 -8.36 5.27
C ALA A 13 3.00 -7.99 4.85
N VAL A 14 3.88 -8.98 4.69
CA VAL A 14 5.26 -8.75 4.24
C VAL A 14 5.29 -8.22 2.80
N LEU A 15 4.54 -8.83 1.88
CA LEU A 15 4.45 -8.37 0.49
C LEU A 15 3.84 -6.97 0.38
N ALA A 16 2.80 -6.69 1.17
CA ALA A 16 2.18 -5.38 1.26
C ALA A 16 3.21 -4.36 1.75
N TYR A 17 3.94 -4.64 2.83
CA TYR A 17 4.97 -3.76 3.36
C TYR A 17 6.06 -3.43 2.34
N LEU A 18 6.62 -4.44 1.65
CA LEU A 18 7.65 -4.25 0.63
C LEU A 18 7.13 -3.41 -0.55
N SER A 19 5.92 -3.71 -1.03
CA SER A 19 5.26 -2.98 -2.12
C SER A 19 4.97 -1.53 -1.73
N SER A 20 4.42 -1.32 -0.54
CA SER A 20 4.12 0.00 0.02
C SER A 20 5.37 0.83 0.21
N ARG A 21 6.46 0.24 0.72
CA ARG A 21 7.75 0.94 0.85
C ARG A 21 8.24 1.45 -0.51
N TRP A 22 8.20 0.60 -1.54
CA TRP A 22 8.65 0.98 -2.87
C TRP A 22 7.76 2.06 -3.52
N LEU A 23 6.43 1.95 -3.37
CA LEU A 23 5.47 2.96 -3.83
C LEU A 23 5.67 4.30 -3.12
N LEU A 24 5.85 4.28 -1.80
CA LEU A 24 6.03 5.49 -1.00
C LEU A 24 7.35 6.18 -1.32
N VAL A 25 8.44 5.43 -1.55
CA VAL A 25 9.71 6.02 -2.02
C VAL A 25 9.50 6.73 -3.36
N ARG A 26 8.84 6.08 -4.32
CA ARG A 26 8.54 6.70 -5.63
C ARG A 26 7.66 7.93 -5.53
N ALA A 27 6.65 7.91 -4.67
CA ALA A 27 5.77 9.06 -4.43
C ALA A 27 6.55 10.21 -3.77
N ALA A 28 7.35 9.90 -2.75
CA ALA A 28 8.24 10.84 -2.10
C ALA A 28 9.20 11.52 -3.10
N ASP A 29 9.86 10.76 -3.97
CA ASP A 29 10.80 11.29 -4.95
C ASP A 29 10.13 12.19 -5.99
N ARG A 30 8.86 11.92 -6.34
CA ARG A 30 8.10 12.73 -7.29
C ARG A 30 7.49 14.00 -6.68
N PHE A 31 7.09 13.96 -5.40
CA PHE A 31 6.24 15.00 -4.84
C PHE A 31 6.88 15.83 -3.71
N ALA A 32 7.98 15.37 -3.10
CA ALA A 32 8.66 16.11 -2.05
C ALA A 32 9.89 16.86 -2.58
N THR A 33 9.87 18.18 -2.46
CA THR A 33 11.04 19.05 -2.72
C THR A 33 11.90 19.27 -1.47
N ARG A 34 11.36 18.99 -0.27
CA ARG A 34 12.04 19.12 1.03
C ARG A 34 12.04 17.78 1.78
N PRO A 35 13.09 17.47 2.57
CA PRO A 35 13.19 16.21 3.32
C PRO A 35 12.03 16.02 4.33
N GLN A 36 11.49 17.10 4.90
CA GLN A 36 10.35 17.05 5.84
C GLN A 36 9.03 16.65 5.16
N GLY A 37 8.80 17.11 3.92
CA GLY A 37 7.64 16.70 3.12
C GLY A 37 7.72 15.22 2.73
N ARG A 38 8.95 14.72 2.53
CA ARG A 38 9.22 13.30 2.26
C ARG A 38 8.78 12.41 3.43
N SER A 39 9.13 12.80 4.66
CA SER A 39 8.70 12.08 5.86
C SER A 39 7.18 12.12 6.06
N ALA A 40 6.51 13.23 5.76
CA ALA A 40 5.05 13.33 5.91
C ALA A 40 4.31 12.35 4.97
N ILE A 41 4.71 12.28 3.69
CA ILE A 41 4.14 11.32 2.72
C ILE A 41 4.36 9.88 3.19
N PHE A 42 5.57 9.57 3.66
CA PHE A 42 5.93 8.23 4.09
C PHE A 42 5.17 7.80 5.35
N VAL A 43 5.10 8.68 6.35
CA VAL A 43 4.40 8.40 7.62
C VAL A 43 2.89 8.29 7.40
N CYS A 44 2.26 9.24 6.70
CA CYS A 44 0.82 9.18 6.44
C CYS A 44 0.45 7.93 5.62
N GLY A 45 1.25 7.58 4.61
CA GLY A 45 1.07 6.37 3.82
C GLY A 45 1.18 5.10 4.65
N LEU A 46 2.22 4.99 5.49
CA LEU A 46 2.40 3.83 6.37
C LEU A 46 1.31 3.71 7.44
N VAL A 47 0.90 4.82 8.05
CA VAL A 47 -0.14 4.80 9.10
C VAL A 47 -1.48 4.35 8.53
N PHE A 48 -1.91 4.88 7.39
CA PHE A 48 -3.13 4.43 6.73
C PHE A 48 -3.04 2.96 6.30
N GLY A 49 -1.88 2.53 5.78
CA GLY A 49 -1.62 1.12 5.50
C GLY A 49 -1.76 0.23 6.72
N ALA A 50 -1.15 0.62 7.84
CA ALA A 50 -1.19 -0.13 9.09
C ALA A 50 -2.60 -0.20 9.71
N ILE A 51 -3.34 0.91 9.71
CA ILE A 51 -4.74 0.94 10.20
C ILE A 51 -5.62 0.02 9.35
N SER A 52 -5.40 0.01 8.02
CA SER A 52 -6.18 -0.84 7.10
C SER A 52 -5.86 -2.33 7.21
N LEU A 53 -4.75 -2.70 7.86
CA LEU A 53 -4.26 -4.07 7.93
C LEU A 53 -5.21 -4.96 8.74
N ALA A 54 -5.75 -4.47 9.86
CA ALA A 54 -6.71 -5.22 10.65
C ALA A 54 -8.05 -5.49 9.92
N PRO A 55 -8.72 -4.48 9.31
CA PRO A 55 -9.88 -4.72 8.45
C PRO A 55 -9.57 -5.59 7.24
N ALA A 56 -8.41 -5.43 6.60
CA ALA A 56 -8.01 -6.21 5.43
C ALA A 56 -7.85 -7.70 5.76
N ILE A 57 -7.23 -8.01 6.90
CA ILE A 57 -7.13 -9.39 7.40
C ILE A 57 -8.52 -9.95 7.67
N PHE A 58 -9.38 -9.18 8.36
CA PHE A 58 -10.72 -9.62 8.71
C PHE A 58 -11.58 -9.92 7.45
N LEU A 59 -11.59 -8.99 6.49
CA LEU A 59 -12.28 -9.15 5.21
C LEU A 59 -11.72 -10.31 4.40
N SER A 60 -10.39 -10.48 4.36
CA SER A 60 -9.74 -11.57 3.62
C SER A 60 -10.04 -12.94 4.23
N VAL A 61 -10.12 -13.04 5.56
CA VAL A 61 -10.51 -14.28 6.26
C VAL A 61 -11.98 -14.59 6.02
N MET A 62 -12.87 -13.59 6.09
CA MET A 62 -14.31 -13.77 5.81
C MET A 62 -14.58 -14.11 4.34
N ALA A 63 -13.89 -13.45 3.40
CA ALA A 63 -14.00 -13.71 1.97
C ALA A 63 -13.44 -15.09 1.58
N GLY A 64 -12.24 -15.43 2.07
CA GLY A 64 -11.64 -16.74 1.85
C GLY A 64 -12.47 -17.88 2.46
N GLY A 65 -13.09 -17.64 3.63
CA GLY A 65 -13.96 -18.60 4.29
C GLY A 65 -15.27 -18.89 3.54
N THR A 66 -15.71 -18.02 2.63
CA THR A 66 -17.02 -18.12 1.97
C THR A 66 -16.94 -18.32 0.46
N LEU A 67 -16.27 -17.43 -0.27
CA LEU A 67 -16.06 -17.51 -1.72
C LEU A 67 -14.92 -18.46 -2.07
N GLY A 68 -13.80 -18.33 -1.37
CA GLY A 68 -12.61 -19.16 -1.55
C GLY A 68 -12.86 -20.65 -1.36
N MET A 69 -13.56 -21.03 -0.30
CA MET A 69 -13.91 -22.44 -0.07
C MET A 69 -14.85 -23.02 -1.13
N ARG A 70 -15.78 -22.23 -1.68
CA ARG A 70 -16.67 -22.70 -2.75
C ARG A 70 -15.92 -22.94 -4.06
N ILE A 71 -15.02 -22.03 -4.41
CA ILE A 71 -14.22 -22.13 -5.64
C ILE A 71 -13.11 -23.18 -5.49
N ALA A 72 -12.39 -23.16 -4.37
CA ALA A 72 -11.35 -24.16 -4.06
C ALA A 72 -11.95 -25.55 -3.91
N GLY A 73 -13.16 -25.70 -3.35
CA GLY A 73 -13.90 -26.95 -3.31
C GLY A 73 -14.26 -27.45 -4.72
N GLY A 74 -14.79 -26.56 -5.58
CA GLY A 74 -15.13 -26.90 -6.96
C GLY A 74 -13.92 -27.29 -7.82
N ILE A 75 -12.80 -26.57 -7.67
CA ILE A 75 -11.55 -26.85 -8.38
C ILE A 75 -10.88 -28.11 -7.83
N ALA A 76 -10.82 -28.30 -6.51
CA ALA A 76 -10.25 -29.49 -5.89
C ALA A 76 -11.04 -30.76 -6.23
N SER A 77 -12.38 -30.69 -6.28
CA SER A 77 -13.22 -31.80 -6.72
C SER A 77 -13.05 -32.13 -8.21
N ALA A 78 -12.82 -31.12 -9.05
CA ALA A 78 -12.60 -31.31 -10.49
C ALA A 78 -11.22 -31.89 -10.83
N LEU A 79 -10.20 -31.61 -10.00
CA LEU A 79 -8.82 -32.06 -10.20
C LEU A 79 -8.45 -33.31 -9.38
N GLY A 80 -9.38 -33.85 -8.58
CA GLY A 80 -9.10 -35.00 -7.71
C GLY A 80 -8.03 -34.72 -6.64
N MET A 81 -7.79 -33.44 -6.33
CA MET A 81 -6.68 -33.02 -5.47
C MET A 81 -7.09 -33.01 -4.00
N SER A 82 -6.26 -33.60 -3.15
CA SER A 82 -6.44 -33.72 -1.70
C SER A 82 -6.54 -32.34 -1.00
N GLY A 83 -7.07 -32.32 0.22
CA GLY A 83 -7.38 -31.11 0.99
C GLY A 83 -6.22 -30.11 1.22
N PHE A 84 -4.98 -30.50 0.90
CA PHE A 84 -3.80 -29.63 0.89
C PHE A 84 -3.87 -28.51 -0.17
N PHE A 85 -4.36 -28.80 -1.37
CA PHE A 85 -4.47 -27.79 -2.44
C PHE A 85 -5.56 -26.75 -2.14
N ALA A 86 -6.68 -27.17 -1.56
CA ALA A 86 -7.73 -26.25 -1.12
C ALA A 86 -7.21 -25.26 -0.06
N THR A 87 -6.34 -25.71 0.85
CA THR A 87 -5.68 -24.81 1.82
C THR A 87 -4.67 -23.85 1.19
N LEU A 88 -3.98 -24.24 0.10
CA LEU A 88 -3.07 -23.34 -0.62
C LEU A 88 -3.81 -22.23 -1.37
N VAL A 89 -4.93 -22.56 -2.02
CA VAL A 89 -5.78 -21.58 -2.70
C VAL A 89 -6.34 -20.57 -1.70
N LEU A 90 -6.83 -21.04 -0.55
CA LEU A 90 -7.29 -20.18 0.54
C LEU A 90 -6.18 -19.24 1.03
N ALA A 91 -4.96 -19.74 1.21
CA ALA A 91 -3.82 -18.91 1.63
C ALA A 91 -3.50 -17.83 0.57
N LEU A 92 -3.51 -18.18 -0.72
CA LEU A 92 -3.24 -17.25 -1.80
C LEU A 92 -4.28 -16.13 -1.88
N GLU A 93 -5.56 -16.46 -1.70
CA GLU A 93 -6.64 -15.49 -1.70
C GLU A 93 -6.52 -14.51 -0.52
N VAL A 94 -6.16 -15.02 0.67
CA VAL A 94 -5.91 -14.18 1.84
C VAL A 94 -4.74 -13.23 1.59
N VAL A 95 -3.67 -13.71 0.95
CA VAL A 95 -2.53 -12.87 0.54
C VAL A 95 -3.00 -11.76 -0.40
N LEU A 96 -3.70 -12.12 -1.48
CA LEU A 96 -4.13 -11.17 -2.51
C LEU A 96 -5.10 -10.12 -1.94
N GLY A 97 -6.11 -10.54 -1.19
CA GLY A 97 -7.05 -9.63 -0.53
C GLY A 97 -6.35 -8.65 0.39
N THR A 98 -5.46 -9.17 1.26
CA THR A 98 -4.71 -8.33 2.21
C THR A 98 -3.83 -7.32 1.48
N VAL A 99 -3.09 -7.76 0.45
CA VAL A 99 -2.17 -6.91 -0.30
C VAL A 99 -2.92 -5.79 -1.04
N VAL A 100 -4.01 -6.12 -1.75
CA VAL A 100 -4.78 -5.13 -2.51
C VAL A 100 -5.39 -4.07 -1.60
N THR A 101 -6.03 -4.48 -0.49
CA THR A 101 -6.63 -3.54 0.45
C THR A 101 -5.59 -2.65 1.12
N VAL A 102 -4.46 -3.21 1.57
CA VAL A 102 -3.40 -2.43 2.22
C VAL A 102 -2.77 -1.45 1.24
N ILE A 103 -2.45 -1.89 0.01
CA ILE A 103 -1.88 -0.99 -1.02
C ILE A 103 -2.85 0.15 -1.34
N GLY A 104 -4.15 -0.13 -1.52
CA GLY A 104 -5.15 0.89 -1.79
C GLY A 104 -5.18 1.97 -0.69
N ASN A 105 -5.16 1.57 0.57
CA ASN A 105 -5.14 2.50 1.70
C ASN A 105 -3.81 3.24 1.83
N VAL A 106 -2.68 2.61 1.52
CA VAL A 106 -1.37 3.27 1.48
C VAL A 106 -1.34 4.36 0.41
N ILE A 107 -1.95 4.14 -0.75
CA ILE A 107 -2.05 5.16 -1.81
C ILE A 107 -2.88 6.36 -1.32
N ILE A 108 -4.01 6.11 -0.66
CA ILE A 108 -4.84 7.16 -0.07
C ILE A 108 -4.05 7.95 0.98
N GLY A 109 -3.36 7.25 1.90
CA GLY A 109 -2.52 7.86 2.92
C GLY A 109 -1.36 8.66 2.33
N ALA A 110 -0.74 8.17 1.26
CA ALA A 110 0.32 8.88 0.54
C ALA A 110 -0.22 10.16 -0.12
N ALA A 111 -1.40 10.11 -0.74
CA ALA A 111 -2.05 11.28 -1.34
C ALA A 111 -2.39 12.34 -0.28
N LEU A 112 -2.95 11.94 0.85
CA LEU A 112 -3.17 12.81 2.00
C LEU A 112 -1.85 13.40 2.53
N GLY A 113 -0.81 12.57 2.64
CA GLY A 113 0.53 13.01 3.02
C GLY A 113 1.14 14.02 2.04
N VAL A 114 0.87 13.89 0.73
CA VAL A 114 1.26 14.89 -0.28
C VAL A 114 0.50 16.21 -0.06
N LEU A 115 -0.80 16.15 0.22
CA LEU A 115 -1.62 17.34 0.51
C LEU A 115 -1.12 18.05 1.77
N VAL A 116 -0.84 17.32 2.85
CA VAL A 116 -0.25 17.85 4.09
C VAL A 116 1.14 18.40 3.83
N ALA A 117 1.97 17.69 3.05
CA ALA A 117 3.31 18.16 2.70
C ALA A 117 3.25 19.49 1.94
N ARG A 118 2.29 19.65 1.04
CA ARG A 118 2.06 20.90 0.30
C ARG A 118 1.50 21.99 1.21
N SER A 119 0.50 21.72 2.03
CA SER A 119 -0.13 22.75 2.88
C SER A 119 0.78 23.24 4.02
N VAL A 120 1.60 22.36 4.59
CA VAL A 120 2.48 22.67 5.74
C VAL A 120 3.87 23.09 5.28
N PHE A 121 4.41 22.48 4.22
CA PHE A 121 5.82 22.65 3.83
C PHE A 121 6.02 23.24 2.43
N GLY A 122 4.96 23.56 1.66
CA GLY A 122 5.06 24.04 0.28
C GLY A 122 4.35 25.38 -0.01
N GLY A 123 5.15 26.42 -0.21
CA GLY A 123 4.97 27.27 -1.41
C GLY A 123 5.34 26.47 -2.67
N PRO A 124 4.92 26.90 -3.88
CA PRO A 124 4.95 26.09 -5.09
C PRO A 124 6.35 25.58 -5.45
N PRO A 125 6.44 24.46 -6.20
CA PRO A 125 7.71 23.97 -6.72
C PRO A 125 8.37 25.12 -7.48
N GLY A 126 9.60 25.47 -7.06
CA GLY A 126 10.37 26.53 -7.69
C GLY A 126 10.47 26.24 -9.18
N GLY A 127 9.66 26.95 -9.96
CA GLY A 127 10.01 27.26 -11.32
C GLY A 127 11.42 27.81 -11.28
N VAL A 128 12.24 27.36 -12.23
CA VAL A 128 13.54 27.91 -12.57
C VAL A 128 13.54 29.40 -12.24
N GLN A 129 14.17 29.77 -11.12
CA GLN A 129 14.39 31.17 -10.79
C GLN A 129 15.48 31.58 -11.76
N GLY A 130 15.03 32.02 -12.95
CA GLY A 130 15.88 32.62 -13.96
C GLY A 130 16.72 33.71 -13.29
N PRO A 131 17.96 33.93 -13.74
CA PRO A 131 18.87 34.87 -13.12
C PRO A 131 18.14 36.20 -12.96
N ALA A 132 17.94 36.60 -11.70
CA ALA A 132 17.33 37.86 -11.35
C ALA A 132 18.04 38.95 -12.14
N SER A 133 17.26 39.69 -12.93
CA SER A 133 17.67 40.89 -13.63
C SER A 133 18.43 41.80 -12.65
N ARG A 134 19.76 41.85 -12.80
CA ARG A 134 20.58 42.94 -12.28
C ARG A 134 20.14 44.20 -13.01
N GLY A 135 19.17 44.89 -12.43
CA GLY A 135 18.67 46.17 -12.91
C GLY A 135 18.40 47.07 -11.72
N SER A 136 19.43 47.78 -11.28
CA SER A 136 19.43 49.17 -10.75
C SER A 136 20.76 49.41 -10.00
N GLY A 137 21.52 50.48 -10.23
CA GLY A 137 21.16 51.73 -10.89
C GLY A 137 22.39 52.55 -11.34
N PRO A 138 22.14 53.78 -11.82
CA PRO A 138 23.15 54.68 -12.35
C PRO A 138 23.88 55.42 -11.20
N GLY A 139 25.19 55.59 -11.38
CA GLY A 139 26.08 56.37 -10.53
C GLY A 139 27.44 56.47 -11.18
#